data_AF-A0A0Q5YWE6-F1
#
_entry.id   AF-A0A0Q5YWE6-F1
#
_cell.length_a   1.000
_cell.length_b   1.000
_cell.length_c   1.000
_cell.angle_alpha   90.00
_cell.angle_beta   90.00
_cell.angle_gamma   90.00
#
_symmetry.space_group_name_H-M   'P 1'
#
loop_
_entity.id
_entity.type
_entity.pdbx_description
1 polymer ?
#
loop_
_entity_poly.entity_id
_entity_poly.type
_entity_poly.pdbx_seq_one_letter_code
_entity_poly.pdbx_strand_id
1 'polypeptide(L)'
;MNGDQLKLVFDETGKSNLSITGVTYNSKGLGLAALTSGVDFIDNAATNKVGVTYNSKGLGLAALTSGVDFIDNAATNKVLTNLNAASSTLRSQASSLGSNLSVVQVRQDFNKSLINVLQTGSSNLTLADTNVEAANSQALSTRQSIAVSALSLANQSQQSVLQLLR
;
A
#
# COMPACT_ATOMS: atom_id res chain seq x y z
N MET A 1 0.83 -1.58 8.88
CA MET A 1 0.03 -2.78 9.20
C MET A 1 0.05 -3.70 7.99
N ASN A 2 0.64 -4.89 8.13
CA ASN A 2 0.93 -5.83 7.04
C ASN A 2 -0.30 -6.66 6.66
N GLY A 3 -1.40 -6.01 6.28
CA GLY A 3 -2.67 -6.70 6.04
C GLY A 3 -3.40 -7.10 7.33
N ASP A 4 -3.11 -6.43 8.45
CA ASP A 4 -3.83 -6.63 9.70
C ASP A 4 -5.32 -6.29 9.51
N GLN A 5 -6.19 -7.12 10.06
CA GLN A 5 -7.64 -6.93 9.98
C GLN A 5 -8.13 -6.22 11.24
N LEU A 6 -8.81 -5.08 11.06
CA LEU A 6 -9.49 -4.40 12.14
C LEU A 6 -10.89 -4.97 12.27
N LYS A 7 -11.22 -5.59 13.39
CA LYS A 7 -12.56 -6.09 13.68
C LYS A 7 -13.27 -5.12 14.62
N LEU A 8 -14.30 -4.44 14.13
CA LEU A 8 -15.19 -3.63 14.96
C LEU A 8 -16.36 -4.51 15.40
N VAL A 9 -16.65 -4.55 16.69
CA VAL A 9 -17.77 -5.30 17.25
C VAL A 9 -18.80 -4.31 17.78
N PHE A 10 -20.06 -4.46 17.35
CA PHE A 10 -21.15 -3.56 17.68
C PHE A 10 -22.04 -4.08 18.81
N ASP A 11 -21.83 -5.32 19.25
CA ASP A 11 -22.61 -5.95 20.31
C ASP A 11 -21.74 -6.78 21.27
N GLU A 12 -22.20 -6.96 22.49
CA GLU A 12 -21.44 -7.70 23.52
C GLU A 12 -21.30 -9.20 23.18
N THR A 13 -22.15 -9.71 22.28
CA THR A 13 -22.09 -11.12 21.87
C THR A 13 -21.11 -11.40 20.73
N GLY A 14 -20.53 -10.36 20.12
CA GLY A 14 -19.59 -10.48 19.01
C GLY A 14 -20.20 -10.89 17.68
N LYS A 15 -21.53 -11.08 17.62
CA LYS A 15 -22.26 -11.55 16.44
C LYS A 15 -22.45 -10.44 15.41
N SER A 16 -22.58 -9.19 15.86
CA SER A 16 -22.62 -8.02 15.00
C SER A 16 -21.22 -7.42 14.93
N ASN A 17 -20.52 -7.64 13.82
CA ASN A 17 -19.18 -7.10 13.63
C ASN A 17 -18.93 -6.68 12.18
N LEU A 18 -18.06 -5.70 12.00
CA LEU A 18 -17.49 -5.29 10.73
C LEU A 18 -16.00 -5.64 10.73
N SER A 19 -15.59 -6.52 9.83
CA SER A 19 -14.19 -6.81 9.56
C SER A 19 -13.70 -5.91 8.43
N ILE A 20 -12.75 -5.03 8.74
CA ILE A 20 -12.05 -4.18 7.79
C ILE A 20 -10.70 -4.85 7.51
N THR A 21 -10.57 -5.45 6.33
CA THR A 21 -9.31 -6.07 5.91
C THR A 21 -8.32 -4.97 5.51
N GLY A 22 -7.17 -4.88 6.20
CA GLY A 22 -6.09 -3.99 5.78
C GLY A 22 -5.52 -4.42 4.43
N VAL A 23 -5.29 -3.46 3.54
CA VAL A 23 -4.59 -3.71 2.27
C VAL A 23 -3.08 -3.74 2.53
N THR A 24 -2.39 -4.74 2.00
CA THR A 24 -0.92 -4.76 2.04
C THR A 24 -0.41 -3.77 1.00
N TYR A 25 0.12 -2.63 1.43
CA TYR A 25 0.57 -1.53 0.55
C TYR A 25 1.93 -1.78 -0.14
N ASN A 26 2.19 -3.03 -0.51
CA ASN A 26 3.25 -3.37 -1.44
C ASN A 26 2.63 -3.67 -2.82
N SER A 27 3.47 -3.79 -3.83
CA SER A 27 3.05 -4.12 -5.20
C SER A 27 2.04 -5.29 -5.25
N LYS A 28 2.33 -6.37 -4.52
CA LYS A 28 1.48 -7.57 -4.44
C LYS A 28 0.08 -7.28 -3.89
N GLY A 29 -0.06 -6.50 -2.82
CA GLY A 29 -1.37 -6.19 -2.25
C GLY A 29 -2.14 -5.08 -2.98
N LEU A 30 -1.48 -4.35 -3.88
CA LEU A 30 -2.12 -3.42 -4.82
C LEU A 30 -2.48 -4.06 -6.17
N GLY A 31 -2.28 -5.38 -6.34
CA GLY A 31 -2.54 -6.07 -7.60
C GLY A 31 -1.56 -5.71 -8.72
N LEU A 32 -0.41 -5.13 -8.38
CA LEU A 32 0.63 -4.73 -9.30
C LEU A 32 1.78 -5.74 -9.27
N ALA A 33 2.44 -5.95 -10.41
CA ALA A 33 3.68 -6.71 -10.42
C ALA A 33 4.74 -5.99 -9.56
N ALA A 34 5.48 -6.75 -8.76
CA ALA A 34 6.59 -6.19 -7.99
C ALA A 34 7.72 -5.79 -8.94
N LEU A 35 8.04 -4.50 -8.95
CA LEU A 35 9.15 -3.99 -9.73
C LEU A 35 10.44 -4.20 -8.95
N THR A 36 11.39 -4.87 -9.57
CA THR A 36 12.71 -5.13 -9.01
C THR A 36 13.68 -4.07 -9.52
N SER A 37 14.16 -3.21 -8.61
CA SER A 37 15.14 -2.18 -8.93
C SER A 37 16.40 -2.81 -9.54
N GLY A 38 16.81 -2.31 -10.71
CA GLY A 38 17.97 -2.87 -11.43
C GLY A 38 17.69 -4.15 -12.22
N VAL A 39 16.44 -4.59 -12.33
CA VAL A 39 16.02 -5.75 -13.16
C VAL A 39 14.88 -5.36 -14.11
N ASP A 40 13.89 -4.61 -13.62
CA ASP A 40 12.83 -4.06 -14.45
C ASP A 40 13.22 -2.67 -14.98
N PHE A 41 12.88 -2.37 -16.24
CA PHE A 41 13.14 -1.09 -16.93
C PHE A 41 14.62 -0.67 -17.10
N ILE A 42 15.57 -1.57 -16.84
CA ILE A 42 17.00 -1.34 -17.08
C ILE A 42 17.38 -1.41 -18.56
N ASP A 43 16.65 -2.19 -19.35
CA ASP A 43 16.86 -2.27 -20.78
C ASP A 43 15.57 -2.58 -21.56
N ASN A 44 15.76 -2.70 -22.87
CA ASN A 44 14.70 -2.94 -23.81
C ASN A 44 14.06 -4.34 -23.69
N ALA A 45 14.83 -5.37 -23.32
CA ALA A 45 14.30 -6.72 -23.15
C ALA A 45 13.45 -6.82 -21.88
N ALA A 46 13.88 -6.16 -20.80
CA ALA A 46 13.15 -6.04 -19.54
C ALA A 46 11.84 -5.23 -19.65
N THR A 47 11.66 -4.46 -20.73
CA THR A 47 10.50 -3.57 -20.94
C THR A 47 9.45 -4.17 -21.91
N ASN A 48 9.69 -5.35 -22.50
CA ASN A 48 8.88 -5.91 -23.59
C ASN A 48 7.51 -6.51 -23.19
N LYS A 49 6.79 -5.87 -22.27
CA LYS A 49 5.36 -6.14 -22.01
C LYS A 49 4.41 -5.16 -22.73
N VAL A 50 4.94 -4.23 -23.53
CA VAL A 50 4.16 -3.18 -24.22
C VAL A 50 4.58 -2.99 -25.69
N GLY A 51 4.18 -3.92 -26.56
CA GLY A 51 3.81 -3.66 -27.97
C GLY A 51 4.84 -3.20 -29.02
N VAL A 52 6.06 -2.78 -28.69
CA VAL A 52 7.08 -2.37 -29.68
C VAL A 52 8.26 -3.35 -29.65
N THR A 53 8.52 -4.02 -30.77
CA THR A 53 9.62 -4.97 -30.89
C THR A 53 10.89 -4.23 -31.32
N TYR A 54 11.73 -3.77 -30.38
CA TYR A 54 13.00 -3.10 -30.71
C TYR A 54 14.12 -4.10 -31.07
N ASN A 55 13.79 -5.11 -31.88
CA ASN A 55 14.79 -5.92 -32.57
C ASN A 55 15.25 -5.20 -33.85
N SER A 56 16.21 -5.79 -34.57
CA SER A 56 16.73 -5.21 -35.82
C SER A 56 15.62 -4.83 -36.80
N LYS A 57 14.63 -5.71 -37.01
CA LYS A 57 13.49 -5.47 -37.91
C LYS A 57 12.63 -4.29 -37.46
N GLY A 58 12.29 -4.19 -36.17
CA GLY A 58 11.48 -3.09 -35.64
C GLY A 58 12.23 -1.75 -35.52
N LEU A 59 13.56 -1.79 -35.52
CA LEU A 59 14.43 -0.60 -35.59
C LEU A 59 14.79 -0.21 -37.04
N GLY A 60 14.22 -0.87 -38.04
CA GLY A 60 14.50 -0.58 -39.46
C GLY A 60 15.88 -1.03 -39.93
N LEU A 61 16.56 -1.89 -39.17
CA LEU A 61 17.86 -2.46 -39.55
C LEU A 61 17.63 -3.72 -40.39
N ALA A 62 17.91 -3.61 -41.69
CA ALA A 62 17.90 -4.75 -42.61
C ALA A 62 19.06 -5.71 -42.30
N ALA A 63 18.90 -6.97 -42.69
CA ALA A 63 19.99 -7.94 -42.65
C ALA A 63 21.10 -7.52 -43.61
N LEU A 64 22.36 -7.66 -43.17
CA LEU A 64 23.53 -7.33 -43.98
C LEU A 64 23.76 -8.37 -45.07
N THR A 65 24.04 -7.90 -46.28
CA THR A 65 24.32 -8.71 -47.47
C THR A 65 25.79 -8.60 -47.85
N SER A 66 26.48 -9.75 -47.86
CA SER A 66 27.88 -9.83 -48.27
C SER A 66 28.06 -9.34 -49.70
N GLY A 67 29.12 -8.57 -49.95
CA GLY A 67 29.39 -7.96 -51.26
C GLY A 67 28.49 -6.77 -51.62
N VAL A 68 27.63 -6.30 -50.72
CA VAL A 68 26.76 -5.13 -50.94
C VAL A 68 27.01 -4.06 -49.88
N ASP A 69 26.79 -4.38 -48.60
CA ASP A 69 26.63 -3.35 -47.56
C ASP A 69 27.94 -2.71 -47.05
N PHE A 70 29.08 -3.26 -47.46
CA PHE A 70 30.43 -2.77 -47.09
C PHE A 70 31.41 -2.75 -48.27
N ILE A 71 30.89 -2.68 -49.51
CA ILE A 71 31.75 -2.75 -50.71
C ILE A 71 32.49 -1.44 -50.99
N ASP A 72 31.93 -0.30 -50.57
CA ASP A 72 32.54 1.01 -50.69
C ASP A 72 32.12 1.94 -49.53
N ASN A 73 32.65 3.16 -49.54
CA ASN A 73 32.32 4.18 -48.54
C ASN A 73 30.84 4.58 -48.57
N ALA A 74 30.19 4.59 -49.73
CA ALA A 74 28.79 5.02 -49.84
C ALA A 74 27.84 3.99 -49.21
N ALA A 75 28.06 2.69 -49.48
CA ALA A 75 27.34 1.59 -48.87
C ALA A 75 27.56 1.55 -47.36
N THR A 76 28.83 1.66 -46.92
CA THR A 76 29.18 1.69 -45.50
C THR A 76 28.50 2.85 -44.76
N ASN A 77 28.45 4.04 -45.39
CA ASN A 77 27.79 5.21 -44.81
C ASN A 77 26.27 5.02 -44.66
N LYS A 78 25.61 4.28 -45.57
CA LYS A 78 24.17 3.95 -45.43
C LYS A 78 23.92 3.09 -44.19
N VAL A 79 24.74 2.06 -43.97
CA VAL A 79 24.65 1.21 -42.77
C VAL A 79 24.85 2.06 -41.51
N LEU A 80 25.87 2.94 -41.51
CA LEU A 80 26.15 3.83 -40.39
C LEU A 80 24.98 4.79 -40.10
N THR A 81 24.37 5.37 -41.14
CA THR A 81 23.17 6.23 -40.98
C THR A 81 22.02 5.46 -40.32
N ASN A 82 21.74 4.24 -40.77
CA ASN A 82 20.67 3.41 -40.20
C ASN A 82 20.94 3.05 -38.73
N LEU A 83 22.18 2.68 -38.39
CA LEU A 83 22.58 2.41 -37.00
C LEU A 83 22.45 3.64 -36.11
N ASN A 84 22.82 4.83 -36.61
CA ASN A 84 22.66 6.08 -35.88
C ASN A 84 21.19 6.43 -35.64
N ALA A 85 20.32 6.21 -36.63
CA ALA A 85 18.88 6.43 -36.49
C ALA A 85 18.26 5.47 -35.45
N ALA A 86 18.63 4.19 -35.49
CA ALA A 86 18.20 3.20 -34.49
C ALA A 86 18.69 3.58 -33.08
N SER A 87 19.95 4.01 -32.95
CA SER A 87 20.53 4.48 -31.68
C SER A 87 19.77 5.70 -31.13
N SER A 88 19.47 6.69 -31.98
CA SER A 88 18.71 7.88 -31.60
C SER A 88 17.30 7.52 -31.10
N THR A 89 16.63 6.61 -31.81
CA THR A 89 15.30 6.10 -31.42
C THR A 89 15.34 5.43 -30.05
N LEU A 90 16.32 4.55 -29.81
CA LEU A 90 16.50 3.89 -28.51
C LEU A 90 16.78 4.89 -27.39
N ARG A 91 17.62 5.92 -27.63
CA ARG A 91 17.91 6.97 -26.63
C ARG A 91 16.69 7.81 -26.30
N SER A 92 15.88 8.18 -27.29
CA SER A 92 14.64 8.92 -27.09
C SER A 92 13.65 8.13 -26.23
N GLN A 93 13.50 6.84 -26.54
CA GLN A 93 12.63 5.95 -25.77
C GLN A 93 13.12 5.75 -24.33
N ALA A 94 14.43 5.52 -24.13
CA ALA A 94 15.03 5.40 -22.81
C ALA A 94 14.82 6.68 -21.98
N SER A 95 14.91 7.85 -22.60
CA SER A 95 14.58 9.12 -21.95
C SER A 95 13.12 9.18 -21.50
N SER A 96 12.17 8.82 -22.37
CA SER A 96 10.74 8.77 -22.03
C SER A 96 10.48 7.81 -20.88
N LEU A 97 11.10 6.63 -20.91
CA LEU A 97 10.98 5.64 -19.84
C LEU A 97 11.55 6.16 -18.52
N GLY A 98 12.71 6.82 -18.54
CA GLY A 98 13.30 7.46 -17.37
C GLY A 98 12.38 8.51 -16.75
N SER A 99 11.76 9.36 -17.58
CA SER A 99 10.75 10.33 -17.13
C SER A 99 9.53 9.64 -16.52
N ASN A 100 9.02 8.58 -17.14
CA ASN A 100 7.87 7.83 -16.62
C ASN A 100 8.19 7.13 -15.29
N LEU A 101 9.39 6.55 -15.16
CA LEU A 101 9.83 5.95 -13.91
C LEU A 101 9.91 6.99 -12.79
N SER A 102 10.44 8.18 -13.08
CA SER A 102 10.47 9.30 -12.12
C SER A 102 9.05 9.67 -11.67
N VAL A 103 8.10 9.78 -12.59
CA VAL A 103 6.68 10.03 -12.26
C VAL A 103 6.10 8.92 -11.38
N VAL A 104 6.38 7.65 -11.70
CA VAL A 104 5.91 6.50 -10.92
C VAL A 104 6.51 6.50 -9.51
N GLN A 105 7.79 6.82 -9.36
CA GLN A 105 8.45 6.93 -8.06
C GLN A 105 7.81 8.03 -7.20
N VAL A 106 7.62 9.23 -7.76
CA VAL A 106 6.94 10.33 -7.07
C VAL A 106 5.52 9.93 -6.62
N ARG A 107 4.78 9.23 -7.49
CA ARG A 107 3.44 8.72 -7.13
C ARG A 107 3.49 7.67 -6.04
N GLN A 108 4.47 6.77 -6.05
CA GLN A 108 4.62 5.77 -4.99
C GLN A 108 4.87 6.43 -3.64
N ASP A 109 5.76 7.44 -3.59
CA ASP A 109 6.09 8.12 -2.34
C ASP A 109 4.95 8.99 -1.82
N PHE A 110 4.24 9.68 -2.73
CA PHE A 110 3.00 10.37 -2.38
C PHE A 110 1.96 9.40 -1.79
N ASN A 111 1.72 8.26 -2.43
CA ASN A 111 0.75 7.29 -1.95
C ASN A 111 1.15 6.71 -0.59
N LYS A 112 2.42 6.36 -0.36
CA LYS A 112 2.91 5.94 0.96
C LYS A 112 2.66 7.00 2.03
N SER A 113 2.92 8.26 1.71
CA SER A 113 2.69 9.37 2.63
C SER A 113 1.21 9.53 2.96
N LEU A 114 0.35 9.49 1.93
CA LEU A 114 -1.10 9.54 2.09
C LEU A 114 -1.61 8.38 2.95
N ILE A 115 -1.11 7.16 2.71
CA ILE A 115 -1.45 5.97 3.48
C ILE A 115 -1.05 6.14 4.95
N ASN A 116 0.15 6.64 5.24
CA ASN A 116 0.58 6.90 6.61
C ASN A 116 -0.36 7.89 7.31
N VAL A 117 -0.76 8.96 6.62
CA VAL A 117 -1.73 9.94 7.14
C VAL A 117 -3.09 9.29 7.41
N LEU A 118 -3.62 8.51 6.46
CA LEU A 118 -4.90 7.81 6.63
C LEU A 118 -4.83 6.76 7.75
N GLN A 119 -3.70 6.09 7.91
CA GLN A 119 -3.48 5.12 8.97
C GLN A 119 -3.49 5.80 10.34
N THR A 120 -2.71 6.86 10.54
CA THR A 120 -2.73 7.67 11.77
C THR A 120 -4.11 8.28 12.03
N GLY A 121 -4.77 8.80 11.00
CA GLY A 121 -6.13 9.34 11.11
C GLY A 121 -7.14 8.29 11.55
N SER A 122 -7.11 7.10 10.95
CA SER A 122 -7.97 5.98 11.35
C SER A 122 -7.67 5.51 12.77
N SER A 123 -6.39 5.42 13.15
CA SER A 123 -5.95 5.12 14.51
C SER A 123 -6.53 6.12 15.49
N ASN A 124 -6.43 7.43 15.23
CA ASN A 124 -6.99 8.46 16.10
C ASN A 124 -8.52 8.41 16.22
N LEU A 125 -9.23 7.95 15.18
CA LEU A 125 -10.69 7.80 15.22
C LEU A 125 -11.16 6.49 15.90
N THR A 126 -10.31 5.47 15.93
CA THR A 126 -10.67 4.13 16.43
C THR A 126 -10.03 3.78 17.78
N LEU A 127 -8.88 4.37 18.12
CA LEU A 127 -8.27 4.23 19.44
C LEU A 127 -9.08 5.05 20.44
N ALA A 128 -9.64 4.35 21.42
CA ALA A 128 -10.19 4.98 22.61
C ALA A 128 -9.06 5.70 23.38
N ASP A 129 -9.35 6.91 23.88
CA ASP A 129 -8.45 7.60 24.78
C ASP A 129 -8.30 6.80 26.08
N THR A 130 -7.12 6.22 26.30
CA THR A 130 -6.85 5.37 27.46
C THR A 130 -7.02 6.10 28.78
N ASN A 131 -6.85 7.42 28.83
CA ASN A 131 -7.09 8.19 30.04
C ASN A 131 -8.59 8.32 30.34
N VAL A 132 -9.40 8.55 29.31
CA VAL A 132 -10.87 8.61 29.45
C VAL A 132 -11.42 7.25 29.83
N GLU A 133 -10.95 6.18 29.17
CA GLU A 133 -11.39 4.82 29.48
C GLU A 133 -10.93 4.39 30.88
N ALA A 134 -9.70 4.74 31.29
CA ALA A 134 -9.22 4.48 32.65
C ALA A 134 -10.02 5.25 33.72
N ALA A 135 -10.33 6.53 33.46
CA ALA A 135 -11.16 7.33 34.35
C ALA A 135 -12.59 6.77 34.45
N ASN A 136 -13.17 6.33 33.31
CA ASN A 136 -14.49 5.72 33.28
C ASN A 136 -14.51 4.36 34.01
N SER A 137 -13.49 3.53 33.82
CA SER A 137 -13.32 2.27 34.56
C SER A 137 -13.16 2.50 36.06
N GLN A 138 -12.39 3.51 36.49
CA GLN A 138 -12.25 3.84 37.91
C GLN A 138 -13.57 4.36 38.49
N ALA A 139 -14.27 5.21 37.75
CA ALA A 139 -15.60 5.69 38.14
C ALA A 139 -16.61 4.54 38.24
N LEU A 140 -16.56 3.57 37.32
CA LEU A 140 -17.40 2.37 37.35
C LEU A 140 -17.11 1.51 38.58
N SER A 141 -15.84 1.22 38.89
CA SER A 141 -15.44 0.50 40.10
C SER A 141 -15.92 1.21 41.37
N THR A 142 -15.81 2.54 41.42
CA THR A 142 -16.33 3.34 42.54
C THR A 142 -17.85 3.24 42.64
N ARG A 143 -18.59 3.35 41.52
CA ARG A 143 -20.04 3.17 41.50
C ARG A 143 -20.46 1.78 41.96
N GLN A 144 -19.76 0.72 41.55
CA GLN A 144 -20.03 -0.65 41.97
C GLN A 144 -19.79 -0.84 43.47
N SER A 145 -18.69 -0.29 44.01
CA SER A 145 -18.41 -0.31 45.46
C SER A 145 -19.49 0.41 46.27
N ILE A 146 -19.95 1.57 45.79
CA ILE A 146 -21.06 2.32 46.39
C ILE A 146 -22.36 1.52 46.31
N ALA A 147 -22.67 0.91 45.16
CA ALA A 147 -23.89 0.11 44.97
C ALA A 147 -23.91 -1.12 45.90
N VAL A 148 -22.79 -1.81 46.06
CA VAL A 148 -22.67 -2.96 46.99
C VAL A 148 -22.81 -2.50 48.44
N SER A 149 -22.17 -1.39 48.81
CA SER A 149 -22.28 -0.83 50.17
C SER A 149 -23.71 -0.38 50.48
N ALA A 150 -24.38 0.28 49.52
CA ALA A 150 -25.76 0.70 49.64
C ALA A 150 -26.73 -0.49 49.72
N LEU A 151 -26.50 -1.57 48.95
CA LEU A 151 -27.29 -2.79 49.01
C LEU A 151 -27.10 -3.54 50.33
N SER A 152 -25.86 -3.63 50.82
CA SER A 152 -25.54 -4.20 52.14
C SER A 152 -26.25 -3.42 53.25
N LEU A 153 -26.18 -2.09 53.20
CA LEU A 153 -26.85 -1.20 54.16
C LEU A 153 -28.38 -1.30 54.07
N ALA A 154 -28.95 -1.42 52.87
CA ALA A 154 -30.38 -1.63 52.69
C ALA A 154 -30.84 -2.98 53.25
N ASN A 155 -30.07 -4.05 53.06
CA ASN A 155 -30.37 -5.37 53.63
C ASN A 155 -30.24 -5.38 55.16
N GLN A 156 -29.22 -4.72 55.72
CA GLN A 156 -29.07 -4.54 57.17
C GLN A 156 -30.22 -3.71 57.76
N SER A 157 -30.60 -2.62 57.09
CA SER A 157 -31.74 -1.79 57.47
C SER A 157 -33.05 -2.59 57.49
N GLN A 158 -33.31 -3.41 56.47
CA GLN A 158 -34.50 -4.27 56.43
C GLN A 158 -34.50 -5.33 57.55
N GLN A 159 -33.35 -5.94 57.87
CA GLN A 159 -33.24 -6.89 58.98
C GLN A 159 -33.39 -6.23 60.36
N SER A 160 -32.83 -5.05 60.57
CA SER A 160 -33.00 -4.28 61.81
C SER A 160 -34.45 -3.87 62.04
N VAL A 161 -35.17 -3.47 60.99
CA VAL A 161 -36.63 -3.23 61.07
C VAL A 161 -37.37 -4.51 61.42
N LEU A 162 -36.97 -5.66 60.86
CA LEU A 162 -37.59 -6.95 61.17
C LEU A 162 -37.28 -7.42 62.60
N GLN A 163 -36.13 -7.10 63.19
CA GLN A 163 -35.83 -7.35 64.61
C GLN A 163 -36.65 -6.45 65.55
N LEU A 164 -37.00 -5.24 65.12
CA LEU A 164 -37.81 -4.30 65.89
C LEU A 164 -39.30 -4.67 65.94
N LEU A 165 -39.77 -5.42 64.94
CA LEU A 165 -41.16 -5.87 64.81
C LEU A 165 -41.39 -7.29 65.37
N ARG A 166 -40.42 -7.86 66.09
CA ARG A 166 -40.46 -9.21 66.66
C ARG A 166 -40.53 -9.16 68.19
#